data_AF-A0A397YDL1-F1
#
_entry.id   AF-A0A397YDL1-F1
#
_cell.length_a   1.000
_cell.length_b   1.000
_cell.length_c   1.000
_cell.angle_alpha   90.00
_cell.angle_beta   90.00
_cell.angle_gamma   90.00
#
_symmetry.space_group_name_H-M   'P 1'
#
loop_
_entity.id
_entity.type
_entity.pdbx_description
1 polymer ?
#
loop_
_entity_poly.entity_id
_entity_poly.type
_entity_poly.pdbx_seq_one_letter_code
_entity_poly.pdbx_strand_id
1 'polypeptide(L)'
;NHRSSSDLSDSLSSKKPKSHSHHHSSHNNNHNHHHKSKPKPKPKLKTPPKSDHTKSPVVSPPPKVQPPSLPPPKGSKVFNVMDFGAKGDGKCDDTKAFEAAWAAACKVEASMMIIPPEYTFLVGPISFSGPYCQANIVFQLDGTIIAPTDSKSWGKGLMWWIDFTKLKGIKVQGKGVIDGRGSGWWQQDYPFIDGETKLIVPLNNSVPMPIRSEFDWKMPSIKPTALRFYGSVGVEVSGITIQNSPQCHLKFDNCVDVLVHDMAVSSPGDSPNTDGIHLQNTRDVLIHSSTLACGDDCISIQTGCSNVYIHNINCGPGHGISIGSLGKDSTKACVSNITVRDVAMHNTMTGVRIKTWQGGVGSVKGILFSNIQLNEVQLPIVIDQFYCDHTTCKNQTSAVAVEGVTYERIKGTYTVKPVHFACSDDFPCVDVQLSGIELKPVQERYHMYDPFCWQTFGELNSPTLPPIDCLQIGKPARNRVQSDHDVC
;
A
#
# COMPACT_ATOMS: atom_id res chain seq x y z
N ASN A 1 -1.12 0.85 80.29
CA ASN A 1 -2.35 0.08 80.58
C ASN A 1 -2.35 -1.18 79.73
N HIS A 2 -2.63 -2.35 80.33
CA HIS A 2 -3.27 -3.56 79.77
C HIS A 2 -2.99 -3.97 78.29
N ARG A 3 -2.44 -5.15 77.93
CA ARG A 3 -2.38 -6.49 78.60
C ARG A 3 -3.77 -7.00 79.03
N SER A 4 -4.29 -8.14 78.57
CA SER A 4 -3.63 -9.46 78.50
C SER A 4 -4.40 -10.45 77.59
N SER A 5 -3.76 -11.58 77.25
CA SER A 5 -4.23 -12.99 77.41
C SER A 5 -5.59 -13.47 76.85
N SER A 6 -5.70 -14.58 76.10
CA SER A 6 -5.45 -16.01 76.43
C SER A 6 -6.54 -16.62 77.36
N ASP A 7 -6.95 -17.90 77.30
CA ASP A 7 -6.55 -19.07 76.48
C ASP A 7 -7.66 -20.17 76.55
N LEU A 8 -7.34 -21.45 76.22
CA LEU A 8 -8.14 -22.71 76.32
C LEU A 8 -8.99 -23.02 75.05
N SER A 9 -8.79 -24.09 74.27
CA SER A 9 -8.58 -25.54 74.49
C SER A 9 -9.90 -26.36 74.58
N ASP A 10 -9.99 -27.65 74.24
CA ASP A 10 -8.93 -28.67 74.09
C ASP A 10 -9.27 -29.85 73.15
N SER A 11 -8.23 -30.49 72.59
CA SER A 11 -8.19 -31.93 72.19
C SER A 11 -9.17 -32.47 71.09
N LEU A 12 -8.93 -33.59 70.37
CA LEU A 12 -7.71 -34.38 70.10
C LEU A 12 -7.84 -35.26 68.82
N SER A 13 -6.69 -35.58 68.21
CA SER A 13 -6.40 -36.76 67.34
C SER A 13 -6.79 -36.73 65.84
N SER A 14 -6.00 -37.29 64.91
CA SER A 14 -4.52 -37.51 64.91
C SER A 14 -3.92 -37.72 63.49
N LYS A 15 -2.59 -37.52 63.37
CA LYS A 15 -1.64 -38.11 62.39
C LYS A 15 -1.80 -37.86 60.86
N LYS A 16 -1.08 -36.83 60.42
CA LYS A 16 -0.24 -36.73 59.18
C LYS A 16 0.82 -37.88 59.09
N PRO A 17 1.65 -38.04 58.01
CA PRO A 17 1.60 -37.50 56.62
C PRO A 17 2.10 -38.43 55.46
N LYS A 18 2.07 -37.89 54.21
CA LYS A 18 3.11 -37.96 53.13
C LYS A 18 3.22 -39.15 52.12
N SER A 19 3.40 -38.71 50.85
CA SER A 19 4.22 -39.26 49.73
C SER A 19 3.81 -40.52 48.93
N HIS A 20 4.08 -40.41 47.62
CA HIS A 20 4.13 -41.40 46.51
C HIS A 20 4.27 -42.89 46.90
N SER A 21 3.65 -43.85 46.20
CA SER A 21 4.02 -44.20 44.81
C SER A 21 3.23 -45.40 44.21
N HIS A 22 3.41 -45.62 42.90
CA HIS A 22 3.32 -46.88 42.11
C HIS A 22 2.06 -47.78 42.05
N HIS A 23 1.83 -48.24 40.80
CA HIS A 23 1.25 -49.52 40.32
C HIS A 23 -0.12 -50.04 40.81
N HIS A 24 -0.94 -50.42 39.81
CA HIS A 24 -1.52 -51.77 39.76
C HIS A 24 -1.71 -52.23 38.29
N SER A 25 -1.69 -53.55 38.05
CA SER A 25 -1.98 -54.19 36.76
C SER A 25 -2.49 -55.63 36.96
N SER A 26 -3.10 -56.22 35.91
CA SER A 26 -3.61 -57.62 35.83
C SER A 26 -4.79 -57.95 36.77
N HIS A 27 -5.58 -59.03 36.63
CA HIS A 27 -5.72 -60.17 35.69
C HIS A 27 -7.25 -60.38 35.43
N ASN A 28 -7.82 -61.21 34.54
CA ASN A 28 -7.38 -62.21 33.55
C ASN A 28 -8.41 -62.18 32.36
N ASN A 29 -8.62 -63.11 31.40
CA ASN A 29 -8.19 -64.46 30.97
C ASN A 29 -8.22 -64.43 29.41
N ASN A 30 -7.49 -65.17 28.57
CA ASN A 30 -7.08 -66.59 28.48
C ASN A 30 -8.11 -67.54 27.80
N HIS A 31 -7.80 -68.04 26.58
CA HIS A 31 -7.87 -69.48 26.20
C HIS A 31 -7.35 -69.75 24.76
N ASN A 32 -7.09 -71.03 24.44
CA ASN A 32 -6.44 -71.54 23.21
C ASN A 32 -6.69 -73.07 23.08
N HIS A 33 -6.51 -73.79 21.95
CA HIS A 33 -6.12 -73.41 20.58
C HIS A 33 -7.30 -73.72 19.58
N HIS A 34 -7.29 -74.48 18.44
CA HIS A 34 -6.29 -75.31 17.72
C HIS A 34 -6.60 -75.50 16.19
N HIS A 35 -5.84 -76.37 15.54
CA HIS A 35 -5.68 -76.59 14.09
C HIS A 35 -6.90 -77.09 13.27
N LYS A 36 -6.96 -76.68 11.99
CA LYS A 36 -6.69 -77.54 10.80
C LYS A 36 -6.36 -76.70 9.53
N SER A 37 -6.16 -77.31 8.35
CA SER A 37 -5.11 -76.87 7.40
C SER A 37 -5.41 -76.88 5.88
N LYS A 38 -4.83 -75.87 5.19
CA LYS A 38 -4.42 -75.78 3.75
C LYS A 38 -5.51 -75.89 2.65
N PRO A 39 -5.40 -75.08 1.57
CA PRO A 39 -4.79 -75.59 0.32
C PRO A 39 -3.42 -74.97 -0.06
N LYS A 40 -2.94 -75.22 -1.30
CA LYS A 40 -1.63 -74.82 -1.87
C LYS A 40 -1.77 -74.44 -3.38
N PRO A 41 -0.72 -74.08 -4.16
CA PRO A 41 -0.54 -72.71 -4.65
C PRO A 41 -0.57 -72.54 -6.19
N LYS A 42 -0.40 -71.30 -6.67
CA LYS A 42 0.05 -70.96 -8.03
C LYS A 42 1.33 -70.07 -7.98
N PRO A 43 2.12 -69.99 -9.07
CA PRO A 43 3.58 -69.82 -8.95
C PRO A 43 4.08 -68.36 -8.91
N LYS A 44 5.30 -68.18 -8.38
CA LYS A 44 6.08 -66.94 -8.47
C LYS A 44 6.84 -66.88 -9.79
N LEU A 45 6.88 -65.71 -10.44
CA LEU A 45 7.85 -65.38 -11.48
C LEU A 45 9.04 -64.61 -10.88
N LYS A 46 10.19 -64.59 -11.58
CA LYS A 46 11.45 -64.00 -11.08
C LYS A 46 11.53 -62.49 -11.32
N THR A 47 12.18 -61.78 -10.41
CA THR A 47 12.49 -60.34 -10.52
C THR A 47 13.64 -60.07 -11.50
N PRO A 48 13.49 -59.14 -12.46
CA PRO A 48 14.61 -58.48 -13.14
C PRO A 48 15.36 -57.50 -12.21
N PRO A 49 16.56 -57.00 -12.59
CA PRO A 49 17.34 -56.09 -11.77
C PRO A 49 16.78 -54.65 -11.74
N LYS A 50 17.25 -53.85 -10.78
CA LYS A 50 16.93 -52.41 -10.68
C LYS A 50 17.46 -51.65 -11.90
N SER A 51 16.60 -50.82 -12.50
CA SER A 51 16.99 -49.72 -13.38
C SER A 51 17.02 -48.41 -12.60
N ASP A 52 18.05 -47.58 -12.80
CA ASP A 52 18.00 -46.19 -12.32
C ASP A 52 16.89 -45.43 -13.06
N HIS A 53 15.97 -44.83 -12.30
CA HIS A 53 15.05 -43.85 -12.85
C HIS A 53 15.80 -42.52 -13.02
N THR A 54 16.44 -42.37 -14.17
CA THR A 54 16.88 -41.07 -14.69
C THR A 54 15.75 -40.06 -14.58
N LYS A 55 16.04 -38.92 -13.95
CA LYS A 55 15.07 -37.82 -13.86
C LYS A 55 14.76 -37.34 -15.28
N SER A 56 13.51 -37.48 -15.72
CA SER A 56 13.02 -36.79 -16.92
C SER A 56 13.31 -35.29 -16.76
N PRO A 57 13.90 -34.61 -17.76
CA PRO A 57 14.15 -33.19 -17.66
C PRO A 57 12.82 -32.45 -17.57
N VAL A 58 12.64 -31.66 -16.50
CA VAL A 58 11.59 -30.64 -16.47
C VAL A 58 11.93 -29.65 -17.58
N VAL A 59 11.11 -29.61 -18.63
CA VAL A 59 11.29 -28.66 -19.72
C VAL A 59 10.97 -27.27 -19.17
N SER A 60 12.03 -26.49 -18.93
CA SER A 60 11.91 -25.07 -18.62
C SER A 60 11.05 -24.38 -19.69
N PRO A 61 10.17 -23.44 -19.34
CA PRO A 61 9.60 -22.55 -20.35
C PRO A 61 10.77 -21.88 -21.10
N PRO A 62 10.67 -21.67 -22.43
CA PRO A 62 11.74 -21.00 -23.17
C PRO A 62 11.99 -19.63 -22.54
N PRO A 63 13.25 -19.17 -22.45
CA PRO A 63 13.55 -17.86 -21.90
C PRO A 63 12.74 -16.82 -22.66
N LYS A 64 12.03 -15.94 -21.94
CA LYS A 64 11.34 -14.79 -22.56
C LYS A 64 12.37 -14.01 -23.35
N VAL A 65 12.34 -14.12 -24.67
CA VAL A 65 13.17 -13.33 -25.57
C VAL A 65 12.80 -11.88 -25.29
N GLN A 66 13.70 -11.15 -24.63
CA GLN A 66 13.48 -9.74 -24.40
C GLN A 66 13.40 -9.08 -25.78
N PRO A 67 12.41 -8.21 -26.04
CA PRO A 67 12.51 -7.28 -27.15
C PRO A 67 13.85 -6.54 -27.03
N PRO A 68 14.62 -6.40 -28.13
CA PRO A 68 15.78 -5.54 -28.14
C PRO A 68 15.40 -4.18 -27.57
N SER A 69 16.29 -3.57 -26.78
CA SER A 69 16.11 -2.17 -26.39
C SER A 69 15.91 -1.35 -27.66
N LEU A 70 14.81 -0.59 -27.71
CA LEU A 70 14.50 0.25 -28.87
C LEU A 70 15.69 1.19 -29.09
N PRO A 71 16.33 1.18 -30.27
CA PRO A 71 17.46 2.06 -30.52
C PRO A 71 16.99 3.52 -30.35
N PRO A 72 17.79 4.38 -29.70
CA PRO A 72 17.38 5.75 -29.43
C PRO A 72 16.99 6.48 -30.73
N PRO A 73 16.00 7.39 -30.71
CA PRO A 73 15.57 8.11 -31.90
C PRO A 73 16.77 8.72 -32.64
N LYS A 74 16.86 8.50 -33.95
CA LYS A 74 18.00 8.93 -34.78
C LYS A 74 18.19 10.45 -34.68
N GLY A 75 19.17 10.88 -33.88
CA GLY A 75 19.44 12.29 -33.55
C GLY A 75 19.60 12.55 -32.06
N SER A 76 19.07 11.69 -31.18
CA SER A 76 19.25 11.81 -29.73
C SER A 76 20.71 11.66 -29.32
N LYS A 77 21.22 12.59 -28.53
CA LYS A 77 22.57 12.52 -27.95
C LYS A 77 22.53 11.77 -26.62
N VAL A 78 23.30 10.68 -26.54
CA VAL A 78 23.41 9.83 -25.35
C VAL A 78 24.52 10.35 -24.41
N PHE A 79 24.28 10.23 -23.10
CA PHE A 79 25.19 10.56 -22.01
C PHE A 79 25.16 9.42 -20.98
N ASN A 80 26.17 8.56 -20.96
CA ASN A 80 26.25 7.43 -20.02
C ASN A 80 26.92 7.87 -18.72
N VAL A 81 26.32 7.57 -17.56
CA VAL A 81 26.90 7.92 -16.23
C VAL A 81 28.32 7.38 -16.02
N MET A 82 28.68 6.28 -16.68
CA MET A 82 30.05 5.72 -16.65
C MET A 82 31.08 6.68 -17.29
N ASP A 83 30.71 7.41 -18.34
CA ASP A 83 31.58 8.39 -19.01
C ASP A 83 31.88 9.61 -18.11
N PHE A 84 31.02 9.84 -17.11
CA PHE A 84 31.17 10.88 -16.09
C PHE A 84 31.84 10.36 -14.80
N GLY A 85 32.39 9.14 -14.83
CA GLY A 85 33.27 8.60 -13.80
C GLY A 85 32.60 7.67 -12.78
N ALA A 86 31.32 7.35 -12.95
CA ALA A 86 30.59 6.40 -12.09
C ALA A 86 31.29 5.03 -12.02
N LYS A 87 31.11 4.32 -10.90
CA LYS A 87 31.65 2.98 -10.64
C LYS A 87 30.60 1.90 -10.81
N GLY A 88 29.37 2.14 -10.35
CA GLY A 88 28.30 1.15 -10.46
C GLY A 88 28.58 -0.14 -9.68
N ASP A 89 29.36 -0.08 -8.60
CA ASP A 89 29.80 -1.22 -7.77
C ASP A 89 28.99 -1.42 -6.48
N GLY A 90 27.98 -0.57 -6.26
CA GLY A 90 27.12 -0.54 -5.06
C GLY A 90 27.78 0.01 -3.80
N LYS A 91 28.97 0.63 -3.88
CA LYS A 91 29.77 1.05 -2.71
C LYS A 91 30.38 2.43 -2.83
N CYS A 92 30.86 2.80 -4.02
CA CYS A 92 31.34 4.16 -4.29
C CYS A 92 30.17 5.13 -4.49
N ASP A 93 30.27 6.33 -3.93
CA ASP A 93 29.29 7.40 -4.15
C ASP A 93 29.36 7.90 -5.61
N ASP A 94 28.36 7.52 -6.40
CA ASP A 94 28.24 7.86 -7.81
C ASP A 94 27.47 9.17 -8.06
N THR A 95 26.99 9.84 -7.01
CA THR A 95 26.13 11.06 -7.11
C THR A 95 26.76 12.14 -7.98
N LYS A 96 28.08 12.35 -7.89
CA LYS A 96 28.78 13.36 -8.69
C LYS A 96 28.89 13.02 -10.18
N ALA A 97 28.89 11.74 -10.54
CA ALA A 97 28.80 11.33 -11.94
C ALA A 97 27.38 11.54 -12.50
N PHE A 98 26.34 11.29 -11.69
CA PHE A 98 24.95 11.56 -12.06
C PHE A 98 24.68 13.07 -12.22
N GLU A 99 25.17 13.91 -11.30
CA GLU A 99 25.12 15.38 -11.43
C GLU A 99 25.78 15.86 -12.73
N ALA A 100 26.98 15.36 -13.04
CA ALA A 100 27.73 15.79 -14.22
C ALA A 100 27.11 15.30 -15.54
N ALA A 101 26.60 14.06 -15.57
CA ALA A 101 25.86 13.51 -16.71
C ALA A 101 24.58 14.31 -16.97
N TRP A 102 23.80 14.60 -15.93
CA TRP A 102 22.61 15.45 -16.05
C TRP A 102 22.96 16.86 -16.53
N ALA A 103 23.99 17.49 -15.96
CA ALA A 103 24.44 18.82 -16.37
C ALA A 103 25.00 18.88 -17.81
N ALA A 104 25.24 17.73 -18.45
CA ALA A 104 25.58 17.61 -19.86
C ALA A 104 24.33 17.34 -20.73
N ALA A 105 23.45 16.42 -20.31
CA ALA A 105 22.19 16.10 -20.99
C ALA A 105 21.22 17.29 -21.04
N CYS A 106 21.04 17.97 -19.90
CA CYS A 106 20.23 19.18 -19.71
C CYS A 106 20.43 20.25 -20.80
N LYS A 107 21.61 20.34 -21.40
CA LYS A 107 21.96 21.33 -22.44
C LYS A 107 21.50 20.96 -23.85
N VAL A 108 20.91 19.78 -24.06
CA VAL A 108 20.60 19.22 -25.38
C VAL A 108 19.17 18.67 -25.40
N GLU A 109 18.35 19.18 -26.31
CA GLU A 109 16.97 18.73 -26.51
C GLU A 109 16.90 17.27 -26.95
N ALA A 110 15.91 16.53 -26.45
CA ALA A 110 15.72 15.11 -26.74
C ALA A 110 16.96 14.23 -26.49
N SER A 111 17.82 14.65 -25.56
CA SER A 111 18.98 13.86 -25.10
C SER A 111 18.56 12.67 -24.24
N MET A 112 19.44 11.68 -24.16
CA MET A 112 19.26 10.48 -23.34
C MET A 112 20.37 10.38 -22.30
N MET A 113 20.04 10.50 -21.02
CA MET A 113 20.93 10.11 -19.92
C MET A 113 20.71 8.62 -19.64
N ILE A 114 21.74 7.78 -19.76
CA ILE A 114 21.63 6.33 -19.57
C ILE A 114 22.36 5.84 -18.32
N ILE A 115 21.63 5.04 -17.54
CA ILE A 115 22.07 4.33 -16.34
C ILE A 115 22.10 2.84 -16.75
N PRO A 116 23.28 2.31 -17.17
CA PRO A 116 23.37 1.05 -17.90
C PRO A 116 23.01 -0.18 -17.04
N PRO A 117 22.52 -1.27 -17.67
CA PRO A 117 22.22 -2.53 -16.98
C PRO A 117 23.49 -3.17 -16.39
N GLU A 118 23.30 -4.19 -15.55
CA GLU A 118 24.36 -4.95 -14.83
C GLU A 118 25.11 -4.16 -13.74
N TYR A 119 25.09 -2.82 -13.77
CA TYR A 119 25.66 -1.94 -12.75
C TYR A 119 24.69 -1.59 -11.61
N THR A 120 25.25 -1.30 -10.43
CA THR A 120 24.52 -0.85 -9.23
C THR A 120 25.12 0.44 -8.69
N PHE A 121 24.41 1.57 -8.84
CA PHE A 121 24.90 2.90 -8.50
C PHE A 121 24.45 3.30 -7.10
N LEU A 122 25.40 3.59 -6.20
CA LEU A 122 25.08 4.16 -4.89
C LEU A 122 24.97 5.69 -5.04
N VAL A 123 23.75 6.22 -4.94
CA VAL A 123 23.45 7.64 -5.21
C VAL A 123 22.76 8.25 -4.01
N GLY A 124 23.30 9.35 -3.48
CA GLY A 124 22.71 10.11 -2.38
C GLY A 124 21.55 11.02 -2.82
N PRO A 125 21.09 11.92 -1.96
CA PRO A 125 20.03 12.87 -2.29
C PRO A 125 20.43 13.78 -3.46
N ILE A 126 19.62 13.79 -4.52
CA ILE A 126 19.92 14.46 -5.79
C ILE A 126 18.65 15.12 -6.37
N SER A 127 18.82 16.28 -7.00
CA SER A 127 17.73 16.99 -7.70
C SER A 127 18.17 17.36 -9.13
N PHE A 128 17.47 16.77 -10.10
CA PHE A 128 17.61 16.99 -11.53
C PHE A 128 16.78 18.22 -11.92
N SER A 129 17.39 19.38 -11.71
CA SER A 129 16.74 20.68 -11.87
C SER A 129 16.62 21.10 -13.34
N GLY A 130 15.38 21.36 -13.77
CA GLY A 130 14.97 21.66 -15.14
C GLY A 130 14.78 23.12 -15.61
N PRO A 131 14.77 24.20 -14.78
CA PRO A 131 14.45 25.57 -15.25
C PRO A 131 15.31 26.13 -16.38
N TYR A 132 16.48 25.54 -16.63
CA TYR A 132 17.41 25.91 -17.69
C TYR A 132 17.75 24.73 -18.62
N CYS A 133 17.02 23.62 -18.53
CA CYS A 133 17.21 22.47 -19.39
C CYS A 133 16.37 22.55 -20.67
N GLN A 134 16.87 21.93 -21.72
CA GLN A 134 16.11 21.66 -22.93
C GLN A 134 15.02 20.62 -22.66
N ALA A 135 14.00 20.60 -23.52
CA ALA A 135 12.85 19.72 -23.37
C ALA A 135 13.14 18.27 -23.80
N ASN A 136 12.19 17.38 -23.50
CA ASN A 136 12.09 16.03 -24.06
C ASN A 136 13.23 15.07 -23.65
N ILE A 137 13.94 15.36 -22.55
CA ILE A 137 15.04 14.54 -22.04
C ILE A 137 14.52 13.16 -21.62
N VAL A 138 15.27 12.11 -21.95
CA VAL A 138 15.00 10.72 -21.55
C VAL A 138 16.03 10.29 -20.50
N PHE A 139 15.56 9.87 -19.34
CA PHE A 139 16.34 9.19 -18.31
C PHE A 139 16.11 7.68 -18.48
N GLN A 140 17.06 7.02 -19.14
CA GLN A 140 17.04 5.59 -19.44
C GLN A 140 17.64 4.81 -18.27
N LEU A 141 16.78 4.24 -17.42
CA LEU A 141 17.15 3.44 -16.25
C LEU A 141 17.05 1.95 -16.54
N ASP A 142 18.18 1.31 -16.85
CA ASP A 142 18.27 -0.14 -17.04
C ASP A 142 19.13 -0.84 -15.97
N GLY A 143 19.98 -0.09 -15.26
CA GLY A 143 20.71 -0.54 -14.07
C GLY A 143 19.93 -0.43 -12.76
N THR A 144 20.62 -0.66 -11.64
CA THR A 144 20.06 -0.44 -10.29
C THR A 144 20.61 0.84 -9.68
N ILE A 145 19.76 1.67 -9.08
CA ILE A 145 20.15 2.79 -8.21
C ILE A 145 19.78 2.41 -6.78
N ILE A 146 20.72 2.53 -5.83
CA ILE A 146 20.51 2.20 -4.41
C ILE A 146 20.76 3.40 -3.50
N ALA A 147 19.96 3.50 -2.45
CA ALA A 147 20.05 4.56 -1.45
C ALA A 147 21.22 4.33 -0.45
N PRO A 148 21.85 5.41 0.07
CA PRO A 148 22.83 5.31 1.15
C PRO A 148 22.15 5.04 2.49
N THR A 149 22.70 4.07 3.23
CA THR A 149 22.21 3.71 4.56
C THR A 149 22.83 4.55 5.69
N ASP A 150 23.97 5.23 5.49
CA ASP A 150 24.54 6.14 6.50
C ASP A 150 23.67 7.40 6.63
N SER A 151 23.20 7.72 7.83
CA SER A 151 22.37 8.90 8.11
C SER A 151 23.10 10.21 7.76
N LYS A 152 24.43 10.24 7.75
CA LYS A 152 25.24 11.41 7.33
C LYS A 152 24.95 11.83 5.89
N SER A 153 24.68 10.88 4.99
CA SER A 153 24.35 11.15 3.58
C SER A 153 23.05 11.94 3.39
N TRP A 154 22.20 11.98 4.42
CA TRP A 154 20.90 12.65 4.42
C TRP A 154 20.91 14.00 5.15
N GLY A 155 22.04 14.38 5.78
CA GLY A 155 22.20 15.65 6.49
C GLY A 155 21.18 15.86 7.62
N LYS A 156 20.24 16.79 7.43
CA LYS A 156 19.14 17.06 8.38
C LYS A 156 17.83 16.32 8.04
N GLY A 157 17.84 15.47 7.01
CA GLY A 157 16.65 14.92 6.37
C GLY A 157 16.15 15.80 5.22
N LEU A 158 15.56 15.16 4.21
CA LEU A 158 15.00 15.77 3.00
C LEU A 158 13.70 15.04 2.66
N MET A 159 12.74 15.74 2.05
CA MET A 159 11.43 15.17 1.68
C MET A 159 11.50 14.26 0.43
N TRP A 160 12.66 14.14 -0.20
CA TRP A 160 12.91 13.36 -1.41
C TRP A 160 14.33 12.79 -1.42
N TRP A 161 14.51 11.69 -2.13
CA TRP A 161 15.81 11.13 -2.48
C TRP A 161 16.22 11.54 -3.89
N ILE A 162 15.42 11.17 -4.90
CA ILE A 162 15.60 11.57 -6.31
C ILE A 162 14.46 12.52 -6.70
N ASP A 163 14.78 13.74 -7.10
CA ASP A 163 13.80 14.80 -7.42
C ASP A 163 14.00 15.35 -8.85
N PHE A 164 12.93 15.39 -9.65
CA PHE A 164 12.92 15.91 -11.03
C PHE A 164 12.04 17.17 -11.07
N THR A 165 12.67 18.34 -11.04
CA THR A 165 11.99 19.59 -10.70
C THR A 165 11.95 20.58 -11.88
N LYS A 166 10.75 21.05 -12.23
CA LYS A 166 10.46 22.06 -13.25
C LYS A 166 10.97 21.68 -14.65
N LEU A 167 10.63 20.47 -15.08
CA LEU A 167 10.98 19.92 -16.40
C LEU A 167 9.82 19.93 -17.39
N LYS A 168 10.14 19.79 -18.68
CA LYS A 168 9.17 19.71 -19.78
C LYS A 168 9.45 18.49 -20.67
N GLY A 169 8.49 17.59 -20.82
CA GLY A 169 8.62 16.39 -21.66
C GLY A 169 9.56 15.32 -21.10
N ILE A 170 9.83 15.32 -19.78
CA ILE A 170 10.77 14.38 -19.15
C ILE A 170 10.20 12.95 -19.14
N LYS A 171 10.98 12.01 -19.67
CA LYS A 171 10.67 10.58 -19.62
C LYS A 171 11.64 9.86 -18.68
N VAL A 172 11.12 9.08 -17.73
CA VAL A 172 11.89 8.13 -16.92
C VAL A 172 11.44 6.72 -17.30
N GLN A 173 12.27 6.01 -18.07
CA GLN A 173 11.90 4.75 -18.72
C GLN A 173 13.01 3.70 -18.60
N GLY A 174 12.65 2.42 -18.71
CA GLY A 174 13.62 1.32 -18.84
C GLY A 174 13.15 0.04 -18.17
N LYS A 175 14.09 -0.78 -17.70
CA LYS A 175 13.82 -2.04 -16.96
C LYS A 175 14.53 -2.10 -15.60
N GLY A 176 15.19 -1.01 -15.21
CA GLY A 176 16.01 -0.91 -14.00
C GLY A 176 15.22 -0.72 -12.71
N VAL A 177 15.96 -0.61 -11.61
CA VAL A 177 15.42 -0.63 -10.24
C VAL A 177 15.90 0.58 -9.45
N ILE A 178 14.99 1.21 -8.69
CA ILE A 178 15.29 2.20 -7.66
C ILE A 178 15.03 1.55 -6.30
N ASP A 179 16.08 1.23 -5.53
CA ASP A 179 15.97 0.63 -4.20
C ASP A 179 16.25 1.66 -3.10
N GLY A 180 15.18 2.09 -2.42
CA GLY A 180 15.22 3.07 -1.34
C GLY A 180 15.79 2.56 -0.01
N ARG A 181 16.00 1.24 0.12
CA ARG A 181 16.56 0.56 1.32
C ARG A 181 15.90 1.02 2.63
N GLY A 182 14.58 1.19 2.59
CA GLY A 182 13.70 1.83 3.57
C GLY A 182 13.68 1.22 4.97
N SER A 183 14.18 0.00 5.15
CA SER A 183 14.14 -0.71 6.43
C SER A 183 14.88 -0.02 7.59
N GLY A 184 15.81 0.90 7.31
CA GLY A 184 16.41 1.78 8.33
C GLY A 184 15.51 2.93 8.80
N TRP A 185 14.45 3.25 8.05
CA TRP A 185 13.53 4.36 8.30
C TRP A 185 12.20 3.92 8.92
N TRP A 186 11.78 2.68 8.67
CA TRP A 186 10.55 2.12 9.22
C TRP A 186 10.64 1.81 10.73
N GLN A 187 11.86 1.64 11.28
CA GLN A 187 12.10 1.24 12.68
C GLN A 187 11.72 2.27 13.76
N GLN A 188 11.43 3.52 13.38
CA GLN A 188 11.05 4.58 14.34
C GLN A 188 9.52 4.70 14.52
N ASP A 189 8.72 4.02 13.70
CA ASP A 189 7.27 4.15 13.74
C ASP A 189 6.67 3.16 14.73
N TYR A 190 6.28 3.69 15.88
CA TYR A 190 5.25 3.04 16.68
C TYR A 190 3.97 2.88 15.84
N PRO A 191 3.16 1.83 16.09
CA PRO A 191 1.78 1.84 15.66
C PRO A 191 1.06 2.98 16.39
N PHE A 192 0.98 4.14 15.76
CA PHE A 192 0.03 5.18 16.14
C PHE A 192 -1.36 4.56 16.09
N ILE A 193 -2.15 4.76 17.15
CA ILE A 193 -3.59 4.47 17.11
C ILE A 193 -4.25 5.63 16.34
N ASP A 194 -4.09 5.57 15.03
CA ASP A 194 -4.66 6.47 14.06
C ASP A 194 -6.18 6.25 13.90
N GLY A 195 -6.81 7.05 13.04
CA GLY A 195 -8.21 6.84 12.66
C GLY A 195 -8.43 5.51 11.94
N GLU A 196 -7.43 5.04 11.18
CA GLU A 196 -7.54 3.84 10.34
C GLU A 196 -7.69 2.57 11.20
N THR A 197 -6.94 2.47 12.31
CA THR A 197 -7.07 1.43 13.35
C THR A 197 -8.49 1.36 13.93
N LYS A 198 -9.19 2.50 14.11
CA LYS A 198 -10.55 2.55 14.67
C LYS A 198 -11.62 1.98 13.73
N LEU A 199 -11.35 1.93 12.43
CA LEU A 199 -12.27 1.34 11.45
C LEU A 199 -12.30 -0.20 11.52
N ILE A 200 -11.27 -0.80 12.15
CA ILE A 200 -10.99 -2.24 12.13
C ILE A 200 -11.05 -2.86 13.53
N VAL A 201 -10.62 -2.13 14.57
CA VAL A 201 -10.47 -2.67 15.93
C VAL A 201 -11.62 -2.22 16.86
N PRO A 202 -12.39 -3.15 17.47
CA PRO A 202 -13.34 -2.79 18.51
C PRO A 202 -12.61 -2.30 19.78
N LEU A 203 -13.17 -1.26 20.41
CA LEU A 203 -12.59 -0.38 21.44
C LEU A 203 -11.99 -1.01 22.73
N ASN A 204 -11.89 -2.33 22.87
CA ASN A 204 -11.56 -3.01 24.13
C ASN A 204 -10.37 -4.00 24.08
N ASN A 205 -9.75 -4.25 22.94
CA ASN A 205 -8.59 -5.17 22.85
C ASN A 205 -7.27 -4.41 22.72
N SER A 206 -6.36 -4.59 23.68
CA SER A 206 -5.00 -4.04 23.64
C SER A 206 -4.11 -4.81 22.65
N VAL A 207 -3.59 -4.10 21.66
CA VAL A 207 -2.65 -4.66 20.67
C VAL A 207 -1.27 -4.90 21.34
N PRO A 208 -0.67 -6.10 21.25
CA PRO A 208 0.64 -6.36 21.84
C PRO A 208 1.76 -5.60 21.11
N MET A 209 2.36 -4.61 21.78
CA MET A 209 3.53 -3.88 21.28
C MET A 209 4.75 -4.81 21.11
N PRO A 210 5.39 -4.88 19.93
CA PRO A 210 6.67 -5.57 19.77
C PRO A 210 7.79 -4.80 20.51
N ILE A 211 8.44 -5.46 21.47
CA ILE A 211 9.67 -4.94 22.07
C ILE A 211 10.82 -5.19 21.09
N ARG A 212 11.53 -4.14 20.67
CA ARG A 212 12.81 -4.26 19.95
C ARG A 212 13.87 -3.31 20.48
N SER A 213 15.11 -3.72 20.26
CA SER A 213 16.33 -3.21 20.87
C SER A 213 16.80 -1.88 20.29
N GLU A 214 17.27 -0.99 21.15
CA GLU A 214 18.05 0.18 20.80
C GLU A 214 19.34 -0.26 20.05
N PHE A 215 19.45 0.16 18.78
CA PHE A 215 20.70 0.19 18.02
C PHE A 215 20.86 1.61 17.48
N ASP A 216 22.08 2.14 17.47
CA ASP A 216 22.40 3.55 17.20
C ASP A 216 22.11 4.06 15.76
N TRP A 217 21.38 3.29 14.92
CA TRP A 217 21.14 3.63 13.52
C TRP A 217 20.01 4.66 13.32
N LYS A 218 20.14 5.82 13.98
CA LYS A 218 19.13 6.88 13.89
C LYS A 218 19.22 7.62 12.56
N MET A 219 18.43 7.16 11.59
CA MET A 219 18.05 7.96 10.42
C MET A 219 17.35 9.26 10.85
N PRO A 220 17.42 10.34 10.03
CA PRO A 220 16.62 11.54 10.24
C PRO A 220 15.12 11.24 10.39
N SER A 221 14.39 12.06 11.14
CA SER A 221 12.94 11.92 11.32
C SER A 221 12.12 12.29 10.08
N ILE A 222 12.70 13.04 9.15
CA ILE A 222 12.09 13.35 7.84
C ILE A 222 12.45 12.22 6.88
N LYS A 223 11.46 11.39 6.54
CA LYS A 223 11.62 10.30 5.57
C LYS A 223 11.52 10.85 4.14
N PRO A 224 12.44 10.47 3.24
CA PRO A 224 12.38 10.88 1.84
C PRO A 224 11.41 10.02 1.03
N THR A 225 10.62 10.65 0.16
CA THR A 225 10.03 9.98 -1.01
C THR A 225 11.16 9.48 -1.94
N ALA A 226 11.10 8.25 -2.47
CA ALA A 226 12.17 7.71 -3.31
C ALA A 226 12.33 8.48 -4.64
N LEU A 227 11.26 8.62 -5.41
CA LEU A 227 11.23 9.36 -6.68
C LEU A 227 10.13 10.44 -6.65
N ARG A 228 10.50 11.70 -6.87
CA ARG A 228 9.59 12.85 -6.89
C ARG A 228 9.69 13.63 -8.19
N PHE A 229 8.55 14.08 -8.70
CA PHE A 229 8.45 15.14 -9.71
C PHE A 229 7.79 16.37 -9.10
N TYR A 230 8.35 17.55 -9.36
CA TYR A 230 7.83 18.81 -8.83
C TYR A 230 7.72 19.91 -9.88
N GLY A 231 6.52 20.47 -10.10
CA GLY A 231 6.36 21.61 -11.01
C GLY A 231 6.63 21.31 -12.48
N SER A 232 6.58 20.05 -12.90
CA SER A 232 6.94 19.58 -14.24
C SER A 232 5.71 19.36 -15.12
N VAL A 233 5.88 19.47 -16.45
CA VAL A 233 4.78 19.34 -17.44
C VAL A 233 5.13 18.34 -18.53
N GLY A 234 4.22 17.41 -18.84
CA GLY A 234 4.50 16.32 -19.79
C GLY A 234 5.54 15.37 -19.19
N VAL A 235 5.11 14.59 -18.19
CA VAL A 235 5.97 13.63 -17.47
C VAL A 235 5.55 12.21 -17.79
N GLU A 236 6.47 11.38 -18.25
CA GLU A 236 6.23 9.95 -18.50
C GLU A 236 7.11 9.10 -17.57
N VAL A 237 6.52 8.13 -16.88
CA VAL A 237 7.24 7.13 -16.08
C VAL A 237 6.82 5.73 -16.50
N SER A 238 7.77 4.90 -16.96
CA SER A 238 7.41 3.57 -17.50
C SER A 238 8.45 2.46 -17.33
N GLY A 239 7.97 1.23 -17.17
CA GLY A 239 8.77 -0.01 -17.14
C GLY A 239 9.69 -0.24 -15.93
N ILE A 240 10.05 0.81 -15.19
CA ILE A 240 10.95 0.74 -14.03
C ILE A 240 10.28 0.08 -12.80
N THR A 241 11.12 -0.43 -11.88
CA THR A 241 10.68 -0.87 -10.54
C THR A 241 11.18 0.11 -9.47
N ILE A 242 10.31 0.49 -8.52
CA ILE A 242 10.70 1.22 -7.31
C ILE A 242 10.41 0.34 -6.10
N GLN A 243 11.42 0.08 -5.26
CA GLN A 243 11.31 -0.85 -4.14
C GLN A 243 11.90 -0.32 -2.84
N ASN A 244 11.42 -0.87 -1.71
CA ASN A 244 11.86 -0.54 -0.35
C ASN A 244 11.92 0.98 -0.09
N SER A 245 10.89 1.76 -0.44
CA SER A 245 10.96 3.21 -0.26
C SER A 245 10.92 3.61 1.24
N PRO A 246 11.70 4.62 1.68
CA PRO A 246 11.61 5.16 3.04
C PRO A 246 10.26 5.82 3.36
N GLN A 247 9.55 6.30 2.34
CA GLN A 247 8.21 6.87 2.37
C GLN A 247 7.52 6.53 1.02
N CYS A 248 6.75 7.45 0.40
CA CYS A 248 6.15 7.26 -0.91
C CYS A 248 7.19 6.80 -1.96
N HIS A 249 6.82 5.89 -2.86
CA HIS A 249 7.70 5.39 -3.92
C HIS A 249 7.82 6.40 -5.07
N LEU A 250 6.68 6.84 -5.62
CA LEU A 250 6.58 7.83 -6.68
C LEU A 250 5.62 8.96 -6.26
N LYS A 251 6.09 10.22 -6.24
CA LYS A 251 5.25 11.40 -5.96
C LYS A 251 5.25 12.40 -7.12
N PHE A 252 4.06 12.88 -7.48
CA PHE A 252 3.87 14.04 -8.35
C PHE A 252 3.29 15.19 -7.53
N ASP A 253 3.94 16.35 -7.59
CA ASP A 253 3.55 17.54 -6.84
C ASP A 253 3.55 18.77 -7.75
N ASN A 254 2.39 19.42 -7.91
CA ASN A 254 2.17 20.55 -8.81
C ASN A 254 2.57 20.27 -10.28
N CYS A 255 2.28 19.06 -10.78
CA CYS A 255 2.57 18.66 -12.16
C CYS A 255 1.32 18.72 -13.05
N VAL A 256 1.50 18.73 -14.38
CA VAL A 256 0.40 18.70 -15.37
C VAL A 256 0.79 17.78 -16.53
N ASP A 257 -0.14 17.05 -17.12
CA ASP A 257 0.12 16.09 -18.20
C ASP A 257 1.09 15.00 -17.74
N VAL A 258 0.56 14.03 -16.98
CA VAL A 258 1.33 12.97 -16.31
C VAL A 258 0.86 11.59 -16.78
N LEU A 259 1.77 10.80 -17.34
CA LEU A 259 1.55 9.44 -17.79
C LEU A 259 2.43 8.46 -16.99
N VAL A 260 1.82 7.43 -16.42
CA VAL A 260 2.53 6.35 -15.70
C VAL A 260 2.03 4.99 -16.19
N HIS A 261 2.91 4.14 -16.71
CA HIS A 261 2.50 2.82 -17.21
C HIS A 261 3.53 1.70 -17.13
N ASP A 262 3.04 0.47 -17.07
CA ASP A 262 3.84 -0.77 -17.08
C ASP A 262 4.94 -0.83 -15.99
N MET A 263 4.78 -0.09 -14.89
CA MET A 263 5.76 0.01 -13.79
C MET A 263 5.42 -0.91 -12.61
N ALA A 264 6.40 -1.11 -11.72
CA ALA A 264 6.22 -1.88 -10.49
C ALA A 264 6.60 -1.09 -9.23
N VAL A 265 5.82 -1.25 -8.17
CA VAL A 265 6.15 -0.83 -6.79
C VAL A 265 6.20 -2.08 -5.90
N SER A 266 7.23 -2.18 -5.05
CA SER A 266 7.45 -3.34 -4.17
C SER A 266 8.08 -2.95 -2.82
N SER A 267 7.27 -2.91 -1.76
CA SER A 267 7.70 -2.86 -0.36
C SER A 267 6.85 -3.81 0.51
N PRO A 268 7.32 -4.19 1.71
CA PRO A 268 6.54 -5.02 2.63
C PRO A 268 5.17 -4.42 2.97
N GLY A 269 4.15 -5.25 3.15
CA GLY A 269 2.78 -4.83 3.50
C GLY A 269 2.63 -4.18 4.87
N ASP A 270 3.68 -4.20 5.69
CA ASP A 270 3.83 -3.57 7.00
C ASP A 270 4.81 -2.38 7.00
N SER A 271 5.23 -1.90 5.82
CA SER A 271 6.14 -0.75 5.70
C SER A 271 5.39 0.60 5.73
N PRO A 272 5.54 1.43 6.79
CA PRO A 272 4.66 2.55 7.07
C PRO A 272 4.85 3.74 6.10
N ASN A 273 3.74 4.34 5.69
CA ASN A 273 3.67 5.52 4.79
C ASN A 273 4.44 5.34 3.47
N THR A 274 4.37 4.13 2.91
CA THR A 274 5.07 3.77 1.68
C THR A 274 4.18 3.85 0.42
N ASP A 275 3.38 4.92 0.28
CA ASP A 275 2.45 5.11 -0.85
C ASP A 275 3.06 4.66 -2.20
N GLY A 276 2.29 3.98 -3.04
CA GLY A 276 2.77 3.56 -4.35
C GLY A 276 2.95 4.75 -5.31
N ILE A 277 1.84 5.40 -5.65
CA ILE A 277 1.83 6.63 -6.45
C ILE A 277 1.03 7.71 -5.71
N HIS A 278 1.70 8.79 -5.34
CA HIS A 278 1.13 9.89 -4.56
C HIS A 278 0.95 11.13 -5.44
N LEU A 279 -0.29 11.54 -5.70
CA LEU A 279 -0.65 12.73 -6.49
C LEU A 279 -1.01 13.90 -5.59
N GLN A 280 -0.39 15.06 -5.81
CA GLN A 280 -0.65 16.31 -5.06
C GLN A 280 -0.63 17.51 -6.02
N ASN A 281 -1.61 18.41 -5.95
CA ASN A 281 -1.72 19.59 -6.84
C ASN A 281 -1.62 19.27 -8.35
N THR A 282 -1.87 18.03 -8.77
CA THR A 282 -1.42 17.48 -10.07
C THR A 282 -2.60 17.15 -10.97
N ARG A 283 -2.54 17.58 -12.23
CA ARG A 283 -3.68 17.60 -13.16
C ARG A 283 -3.41 16.82 -14.44
N ASP A 284 -4.48 16.35 -15.06
CA ASP A 284 -4.45 15.68 -16.37
C ASP A 284 -3.52 14.45 -16.33
N VAL A 285 -3.97 13.43 -15.59
CA VAL A 285 -3.16 12.29 -15.16
C VAL A 285 -3.73 10.98 -15.70
N LEU A 286 -2.87 10.14 -16.26
CA LEU A 286 -3.17 8.78 -16.72
C LEU A 286 -2.22 7.78 -16.05
N ILE A 287 -2.76 6.83 -15.28
CA ILE A 287 -2.00 5.73 -14.67
C ILE A 287 -2.59 4.40 -15.15
N HIS A 288 -1.79 3.53 -15.78
CA HIS A 288 -2.27 2.20 -16.17
C HIS A 288 -1.26 1.06 -16.15
N SER A 289 -1.73 -0.17 -16.38
CA SER A 289 -0.94 -1.41 -16.55
C SER A 289 0.10 -1.72 -15.46
N SER A 290 -0.05 -1.17 -14.25
CA SER A 290 1.00 -1.16 -13.23
C SER A 290 0.65 -2.06 -12.03
N THR A 291 1.68 -2.60 -11.38
CA THR A 291 1.53 -3.47 -10.18
C THR A 291 2.12 -2.78 -8.95
N LEU A 292 1.32 -2.63 -7.90
CA LEU A 292 1.63 -1.81 -6.74
C LEU A 292 1.48 -2.63 -5.45
N ALA A 293 2.60 -2.94 -4.79
CA ALA A 293 2.67 -3.65 -3.52
C ALA A 293 3.41 -2.80 -2.49
N CYS A 294 2.72 -2.35 -1.44
CA CYS A 294 3.26 -1.42 -0.44
C CYS A 294 2.58 -1.61 0.93
N GLY A 295 3.01 -0.85 1.94
CA GLY A 295 2.40 -0.84 3.28
C GLY A 295 1.48 0.36 3.56
N ASP A 296 1.20 1.19 2.55
CA ASP A 296 0.18 2.26 2.63
C ASP A 296 -0.62 2.34 1.32
N ASP A 297 -1.31 3.45 1.03
CA ASP A 297 -2.17 3.65 -0.15
C ASP A 297 -1.43 3.34 -1.48
N CYS A 298 -1.94 2.38 -2.28
CA CYS A 298 -1.36 2.01 -3.58
C CYS A 298 -1.31 3.23 -4.52
N ILE A 299 -2.41 3.98 -4.57
CA ILE A 299 -2.47 5.29 -5.22
C ILE A 299 -3.23 6.24 -4.28
N SER A 300 -2.58 7.33 -3.87
CA SER A 300 -3.18 8.37 -3.04
C SER A 300 -3.35 9.68 -3.83
N ILE A 301 -4.52 10.30 -3.69
CA ILE A 301 -4.93 11.48 -4.48
C ILE A 301 -5.26 12.62 -3.52
N GLN A 302 -4.34 13.56 -3.37
CA GLN A 302 -4.46 14.70 -2.46
C GLN A 302 -5.14 15.90 -3.12
N THR A 303 -5.28 16.98 -2.34
CA THR A 303 -5.85 18.26 -2.80
C THR A 303 -5.14 18.83 -4.04
N GLY A 304 -5.90 19.59 -4.83
CA GLY A 304 -5.47 20.25 -6.06
C GLY A 304 -5.33 19.31 -7.26
N CYS A 305 -5.79 18.05 -7.14
CA CYS A 305 -5.78 17.08 -8.23
C CYS A 305 -7.10 17.06 -9.00
N SER A 306 -7.01 16.99 -10.33
CA SER A 306 -8.19 16.93 -11.21
C SER A 306 -7.89 16.26 -12.53
N ASN A 307 -8.92 15.68 -13.17
CA ASN A 307 -8.79 14.93 -14.43
C ASN A 307 -7.82 13.75 -14.28
N VAL A 308 -8.10 12.84 -13.34
CA VAL A 308 -7.25 11.68 -13.05
C VAL A 308 -7.95 10.41 -13.52
N TYR A 309 -7.32 9.69 -14.45
CA TYR A 309 -7.81 8.43 -15.00
C TYR A 309 -6.84 7.28 -14.67
N ILE A 310 -7.35 6.27 -13.97
CA ILE A 310 -6.58 5.13 -13.45
C ILE A 310 -7.23 3.85 -13.97
N HIS A 311 -6.48 2.99 -14.68
CA HIS A 311 -7.03 1.70 -15.13
C HIS A 311 -6.05 0.53 -15.24
N ASN A 312 -6.53 -0.71 -15.23
CA ASN A 312 -5.69 -1.91 -15.36
C ASN A 312 -4.56 -2.00 -14.30
N ILE A 313 -4.90 -1.71 -13.04
CA ILE A 313 -3.96 -1.76 -11.91
C ILE A 313 -4.13 -3.06 -11.12
N ASN A 314 -3.02 -3.64 -10.65
CA ASN A 314 -3.02 -4.65 -9.59
C ASN A 314 -2.45 -4.03 -8.30
N CYS A 315 -3.22 -4.00 -7.22
CA CYS A 315 -2.88 -3.34 -5.97
C CYS A 315 -2.94 -4.34 -4.80
N GLY A 316 -1.84 -4.56 -4.09
CA GLY A 316 -1.82 -5.50 -2.96
C GLY A 316 -0.43 -6.05 -2.61
N PRO A 317 -0.05 -6.11 -1.33
CA PRO A 317 -0.73 -5.50 -0.17
C PRO A 317 -0.69 -3.95 -0.24
N GLY A 318 -1.35 -3.31 0.73
CA GLY A 318 -1.41 -1.85 0.88
C GLY A 318 -2.75 -1.38 1.45
N HIS A 319 -3.03 -0.08 1.38
CA HIS A 319 -4.28 0.49 1.88
C HIS A 319 -5.37 0.71 0.81
N GLY A 320 -5.10 0.39 -0.46
CA GLY A 320 -6.08 0.50 -1.57
C GLY A 320 -5.84 1.73 -2.45
N ILE A 321 -6.89 2.24 -3.09
CA ILE A 321 -6.87 3.50 -3.85
C ILE A 321 -7.71 4.55 -3.12
N SER A 322 -7.12 5.73 -2.90
CA SER A 322 -7.48 6.57 -1.75
C SER A 322 -7.46 8.06 -2.13
N ILE A 323 -8.60 8.73 -1.98
CA ILE A 323 -8.71 10.19 -2.12
C ILE A 323 -8.54 10.81 -0.73
N GLY A 324 -7.46 11.57 -0.53
CA GLY A 324 -7.11 12.23 0.73
C GLY A 324 -5.93 11.60 1.50
N SER A 325 -5.70 12.00 2.75
CA SER A 325 -6.61 12.72 3.64
C SER A 325 -6.77 14.21 3.34
N LEU A 326 -7.99 14.67 3.04
CA LEU A 326 -8.28 16.04 2.58
C LEU A 326 -8.72 16.98 3.71
N GLY A 327 -8.23 18.23 3.70
CA GLY A 327 -8.72 19.30 4.57
C GLY A 327 -8.16 19.33 5.99
N LYS A 328 -6.95 18.78 6.22
CA LYS A 328 -6.27 18.82 7.54
C LYS A 328 -6.15 20.26 8.04
N ASP A 329 -6.21 20.46 9.36
CA ASP A 329 -6.01 21.77 10.01
C ASP A 329 -6.95 22.86 9.46
N SER A 330 -8.20 22.47 9.15
CA SER A 330 -9.25 23.29 8.52
C SER A 330 -8.86 23.92 7.17
N THR A 331 -7.90 23.32 6.45
CA THR A 331 -7.52 23.78 5.10
C THR A 331 -8.59 23.48 4.05
N LYS A 332 -8.55 24.26 2.96
CA LYS A 332 -9.40 24.03 1.78
C LYS A 332 -8.83 22.92 0.91
N ALA A 333 -9.66 21.94 0.59
CA ALA A 333 -9.30 20.82 -0.26
C ALA A 333 -10.22 20.69 -1.47
N CYS A 334 -9.62 20.52 -2.65
CA CYS A 334 -10.34 20.44 -3.91
C CYS A 334 -9.86 19.22 -4.70
N VAL A 335 -10.76 18.30 -5.04
CA VAL A 335 -10.50 17.15 -5.91
C VAL A 335 -11.69 16.94 -6.85
N SER A 336 -11.47 16.78 -8.16
CA SER A 336 -12.57 16.61 -9.10
C SER A 336 -12.26 15.78 -10.35
N ASN A 337 -13.28 15.16 -10.94
CA ASN A 337 -13.16 14.35 -12.15
C ASN A 337 -12.09 13.24 -12.02
N ILE A 338 -12.37 12.28 -11.14
CA ILE A 338 -11.49 11.13 -10.87
C ILE A 338 -12.21 9.86 -11.33
N THR A 339 -11.60 9.09 -12.22
CA THR A 339 -12.11 7.79 -12.67
C THR A 339 -11.08 6.70 -12.41
N VAL A 340 -11.47 5.69 -11.64
CA VAL A 340 -10.66 4.51 -11.30
C VAL A 340 -11.42 3.27 -11.78
N ARG A 341 -10.82 2.46 -12.67
CA ARG A 341 -11.53 1.31 -13.22
C ARG A 341 -10.66 0.11 -13.60
N ASP A 342 -11.28 -1.06 -13.75
CA ASP A 342 -10.60 -2.29 -14.17
C ASP A 342 -9.41 -2.63 -13.25
N VAL A 343 -9.61 -2.53 -11.94
CA VAL A 343 -8.58 -2.72 -10.90
C VAL A 343 -8.78 -4.06 -10.19
N ALA A 344 -7.69 -4.80 -10.00
CA ALA A 344 -7.64 -5.92 -9.07
C ALA A 344 -6.98 -5.47 -7.76
N MET A 345 -7.59 -5.81 -6.62
CA MET A 345 -7.03 -5.55 -5.28
C MET A 345 -6.98 -6.83 -4.46
N HIS A 346 -5.87 -7.09 -3.78
CA HIS A 346 -5.70 -8.28 -2.95
C HIS A 346 -5.01 -7.98 -1.63
N ASN A 347 -5.56 -8.52 -0.53
CA ASN A 347 -5.02 -8.41 0.82
C ASN A 347 -4.75 -6.96 1.28
N THR A 348 -5.53 -5.99 0.78
CA THR A 348 -5.44 -4.58 1.17
C THR A 348 -6.31 -4.25 2.38
N MET A 349 -5.96 -3.19 3.10
CA MET A 349 -6.77 -2.70 4.21
C MET A 349 -8.09 -2.09 3.71
N THR A 350 -8.06 -1.23 2.69
CA THR A 350 -9.28 -0.76 2.03
C THR A 350 -9.25 -1.07 0.53
N GLY A 351 -10.42 -1.01 -0.11
CA GLY A 351 -10.52 -1.10 -1.56
C GLY A 351 -10.43 0.29 -2.19
N VAL A 352 -11.56 0.97 -2.25
CA VAL A 352 -11.67 2.37 -2.71
C VAL A 352 -12.17 3.27 -1.58
N ARG A 353 -11.39 4.31 -1.29
CA ARG A 353 -11.52 5.17 -0.11
C ARG A 353 -11.58 6.66 -0.46
N ILE A 354 -12.45 7.39 0.24
CA ILE A 354 -12.38 8.85 0.38
C ILE A 354 -12.20 9.15 1.87
N LYS A 355 -11.10 9.83 2.25
CA LYS A 355 -10.82 10.24 3.63
C LYS A 355 -10.67 11.76 3.73
N THR A 356 -11.46 12.41 4.60
CA THR A 356 -11.40 13.88 4.82
C THR A 356 -11.42 14.19 6.32
N TRP A 357 -10.68 15.21 6.73
CA TRP A 357 -10.58 15.61 8.13
C TRP A 357 -11.82 16.36 8.61
N GLN A 358 -12.18 16.14 9.87
CA GLN A 358 -13.10 17.03 10.57
C GLN A 358 -12.55 18.46 10.57
N GLY A 359 -13.41 19.44 10.29
CA GLY A 359 -13.05 20.86 10.24
C GLY A 359 -12.58 21.35 8.87
N GLY A 360 -12.36 20.48 7.88
CA GLY A 360 -11.97 20.86 6.52
C GLY A 360 -13.06 21.63 5.76
N VAL A 361 -12.69 22.24 4.63
CA VAL A 361 -13.60 22.92 3.68
C VAL A 361 -13.23 22.59 2.23
N GLY A 362 -14.11 22.89 1.27
CA GLY A 362 -13.92 22.58 -0.16
C GLY A 362 -14.78 21.41 -0.63
N SER A 363 -14.42 20.78 -1.76
CA SER A 363 -15.22 19.72 -2.39
C SER A 363 -14.42 18.58 -3.03
N VAL A 364 -14.93 17.36 -2.90
CA VAL A 364 -14.64 16.19 -3.72
C VAL A 364 -15.85 15.93 -4.62
N LYS A 365 -15.69 16.04 -5.95
CA LYS A 365 -16.84 15.93 -6.88
C LYS A 365 -16.58 15.21 -8.20
N GLY A 366 -17.55 14.42 -8.64
CA GLY A 366 -17.50 13.68 -9.91
C GLY A 366 -16.46 12.56 -9.85
N ILE A 367 -16.75 11.55 -9.05
CA ILE A 367 -15.86 10.41 -8.79
C ILE A 367 -16.51 9.12 -9.32
N LEU A 368 -15.75 8.31 -10.06
CA LEU A 368 -16.21 7.02 -10.59
C LEU A 368 -15.24 5.90 -10.19
N PHE A 369 -15.76 4.88 -9.50
CA PHE A 369 -15.08 3.64 -9.17
C PHE A 369 -15.79 2.48 -9.90
N SER A 370 -15.18 1.90 -10.94
CA SER A 370 -15.83 0.97 -11.87
C SER A 370 -15.11 -0.37 -12.05
N ASN A 371 -15.83 -1.49 -12.03
CA ASN A 371 -15.27 -2.82 -12.34
C ASN A 371 -14.01 -3.13 -11.51
N ILE A 372 -14.19 -3.22 -10.20
CA ILE A 372 -13.12 -3.46 -9.23
C ILE A 372 -13.30 -4.87 -8.66
N GLN A 373 -12.25 -5.69 -8.77
CA GLN A 373 -12.20 -7.06 -8.29
C GLN A 373 -11.38 -7.13 -7.00
N LEU A 374 -11.93 -7.74 -5.95
CA LEU A 374 -11.40 -7.69 -4.59
C LEU A 374 -11.15 -9.10 -4.04
N ASN A 375 -9.98 -9.33 -3.45
CA ASN A 375 -9.69 -10.55 -2.70
C ASN A 375 -9.21 -10.24 -1.28
N GLU A 376 -9.95 -10.70 -0.27
CA GLU A 376 -9.58 -10.60 1.16
C GLU A 376 -9.32 -9.16 1.65
N VAL A 377 -10.03 -8.19 1.08
CA VAL A 377 -9.91 -6.76 1.43
C VAL A 377 -10.69 -6.47 2.72
N GLN A 378 -10.12 -5.74 3.68
CA GLN A 378 -10.79 -5.54 4.97
C GLN A 378 -12.03 -4.64 4.86
N LEU A 379 -11.88 -3.50 4.18
CA LEU A 379 -12.90 -2.46 4.00
C LEU A 379 -13.03 -2.07 2.50
N PRO A 380 -13.79 -2.81 1.67
CA PRO A 380 -13.89 -2.59 0.22
C PRO A 380 -14.26 -1.18 -0.23
N ILE A 381 -15.21 -0.54 0.43
CA ILE A 381 -15.79 0.75 0.00
C ILE A 381 -15.88 1.66 1.23
N VAL A 382 -15.17 2.80 1.19
CA VAL A 382 -15.07 3.73 2.33
C VAL A 382 -15.29 5.18 1.90
N ILE A 383 -16.15 5.90 2.64
CA ILE A 383 -16.13 7.36 2.75
C ILE A 383 -16.08 7.69 4.24
N ASP A 384 -15.05 8.41 4.69
CA ASP A 384 -14.88 8.85 6.07
C ASP A 384 -14.58 10.36 6.09
N GLN A 385 -15.57 11.16 6.48
CA GLN A 385 -15.40 12.61 6.74
C GLN A 385 -14.98 12.92 8.19
N PHE A 386 -14.79 11.90 9.03
CA PHE A 386 -14.44 12.03 10.44
C PHE A 386 -12.96 11.75 10.73
N TYR A 387 -12.13 11.61 9.70
CA TYR A 387 -10.71 11.23 9.78
C TYR A 387 -9.91 12.13 10.74
N CYS A 388 -9.08 11.50 11.57
CA CYS A 388 -8.32 12.17 12.64
C CYS A 388 -7.16 11.30 13.15
N ASP A 389 -6.04 11.92 13.54
CA ASP A 389 -4.81 11.27 14.06
C ASP A 389 -4.71 11.29 15.60
N HIS A 390 -5.83 11.45 16.31
CA HIS A 390 -5.89 11.43 17.77
C HIS A 390 -6.90 10.39 18.27
N THR A 391 -6.69 9.84 19.47
CA THR A 391 -7.59 8.86 20.10
C THR A 391 -9.01 9.41 20.27
N THR A 392 -9.13 10.65 20.76
CA THR A 392 -10.39 11.40 20.86
C THR A 392 -10.23 12.74 20.15
N CYS A 393 -11.17 13.07 19.26
CA CYS A 393 -11.16 14.30 18.47
C CYS A 393 -12.42 15.13 18.82
N LYS A 394 -12.31 16.46 18.79
CA LYS A 394 -13.48 17.32 19.02
C LYS A 394 -14.31 17.37 17.74
N ASN A 395 -15.62 17.12 17.85
CA ASN A 395 -16.55 17.28 16.74
C ASN A 395 -16.45 18.69 16.15
N GLN A 396 -16.38 18.79 14.83
CA GLN A 396 -16.39 20.05 14.08
C GLN A 396 -17.51 20.02 13.02
N THR A 397 -18.17 21.16 12.82
CA THR A 397 -19.35 21.35 11.94
C THR A 397 -18.99 21.70 10.50
N SER A 398 -17.71 21.56 10.14
CA SER A 398 -17.19 21.74 8.79
C SER A 398 -16.57 20.44 8.30
N ALA A 399 -16.80 20.12 7.04
CA ALA A 399 -16.13 19.03 6.34
C ALA A 399 -15.95 19.39 4.87
N VAL A 400 -15.04 18.70 4.18
CA VAL A 400 -14.93 18.77 2.73
C VAL A 400 -16.18 18.11 2.14
N ALA A 401 -16.97 18.84 1.35
CA ALA A 401 -18.20 18.32 0.74
C ALA A 401 -17.89 17.15 -0.21
N VAL A 402 -18.73 16.11 -0.21
CA VAL A 402 -18.56 14.92 -1.07
C VAL A 402 -19.83 14.73 -1.89
N GLU A 403 -19.72 14.88 -3.22
CA GLU A 403 -20.86 14.94 -4.14
C GLU A 403 -20.61 14.15 -5.43
N GLY A 404 -21.61 13.40 -5.90
CA GLY A 404 -21.54 12.70 -7.19
C GLY A 404 -20.47 11.62 -7.23
N VAL A 405 -20.59 10.64 -6.33
CA VAL A 405 -19.65 9.50 -6.21
C VAL A 405 -20.35 8.23 -6.67
N THR A 406 -19.88 7.65 -7.78
CA THR A 406 -20.46 6.44 -8.38
C THR A 406 -19.58 5.23 -8.11
N TYR A 407 -20.15 4.19 -7.51
CA TYR A 407 -19.54 2.87 -7.34
C TYR A 407 -20.29 1.86 -8.21
N GLU A 408 -19.64 1.35 -9.27
CA GLU A 408 -20.25 0.37 -10.18
C GLU A 408 -19.43 -0.92 -10.38
N ARG A 409 -20.12 -2.07 -10.41
CA ARG A 409 -19.53 -3.39 -10.67
C ARG A 409 -18.35 -3.73 -9.74
N ILE A 410 -18.44 -3.39 -8.46
CA ILE A 410 -17.42 -3.73 -7.45
C ILE A 410 -17.75 -5.11 -6.86
N LYS A 411 -16.85 -6.08 -7.03
CA LYS A 411 -17.12 -7.50 -6.73
C LYS A 411 -15.95 -8.15 -6.01
N GLY A 412 -16.22 -9.19 -5.22
CA GLY A 412 -15.18 -10.03 -4.64
C GLY A 412 -15.43 -10.40 -3.18
N THR A 413 -14.35 -10.47 -2.40
CA THR A 413 -14.39 -10.94 -1.00
C THR A 413 -13.85 -9.92 0.01
N TYR A 414 -14.40 -9.94 1.23
CA TYR A 414 -14.02 -9.05 2.31
C TYR A 414 -13.90 -9.73 3.68
N THR A 415 -13.13 -9.11 4.59
CA THR A 415 -12.78 -9.70 5.90
C THR A 415 -13.27 -8.94 7.14
N VAL A 416 -13.65 -7.65 7.05
CA VAL A 416 -14.15 -6.86 8.20
C VAL A 416 -15.54 -6.26 7.96
N LYS A 417 -15.69 -5.33 7.01
CA LYS A 417 -16.97 -4.65 6.74
C LYS A 417 -17.07 -4.31 5.25
N PRO A 418 -18.20 -4.58 4.56
CA PRO A 418 -18.29 -4.42 3.11
C PRO A 418 -18.32 -2.95 2.67
N VAL A 419 -19.01 -2.10 3.42
CA VAL A 419 -19.21 -0.68 3.12
C VAL A 419 -19.19 0.14 4.41
N HIS A 420 -18.48 1.26 4.39
CA HIS A 420 -18.48 2.24 5.47
C HIS A 420 -18.59 3.67 4.91
N PHE A 421 -19.77 4.26 5.00
CA PHE A 421 -19.99 5.67 4.71
C PHE A 421 -20.28 6.42 6.01
N ALA A 422 -19.40 7.34 6.40
CA ALA A 422 -19.50 8.14 7.61
C ALA A 422 -19.34 9.61 7.25
N CYS A 423 -20.47 10.30 7.06
CA CYS A 423 -20.54 11.67 6.56
C CYS A 423 -21.06 12.65 7.62
N SER A 424 -20.78 13.94 7.46
CA SER A 424 -21.14 14.99 8.42
C SER A 424 -22.64 15.30 8.44
N ASP A 425 -23.20 15.59 9.62
CA ASP A 425 -24.57 16.09 9.76
C ASP A 425 -24.79 17.48 9.12
N ASP A 426 -23.73 18.29 9.05
CA ASP A 426 -23.73 19.63 8.45
C ASP A 426 -23.37 19.62 6.94
N PHE A 427 -22.65 18.59 6.50
CA PHE A 427 -22.18 18.38 5.13
C PHE A 427 -22.35 16.91 4.72
N PRO A 428 -23.60 16.42 4.58
CA PRO A 428 -23.89 15.05 4.18
C PRO A 428 -23.28 14.73 2.81
N CYS A 429 -22.89 13.47 2.61
CA CYS A 429 -22.48 12.99 1.30
C CYS A 429 -23.72 12.86 0.41
N VAL A 430 -23.70 13.43 -0.80
CA VAL A 430 -24.88 13.48 -1.69
C VAL A 430 -24.57 12.92 -3.07
N ASP A 431 -25.63 12.46 -3.74
CA ASP A 431 -25.60 11.86 -5.08
C ASP A 431 -24.61 10.69 -5.17
N VAL A 432 -24.57 9.88 -4.10
CA VAL A 432 -23.81 8.62 -4.03
C VAL A 432 -24.59 7.51 -4.72
N GLN A 433 -24.05 6.95 -5.79
CA GLN A 433 -24.71 5.94 -6.61
C GLN A 433 -24.07 4.56 -6.44
N LEU A 434 -24.88 3.53 -6.20
CA LEU A 434 -24.44 2.13 -6.08
C LEU A 434 -25.04 1.27 -7.20
N SER A 435 -24.21 0.48 -7.88
CA SER A 435 -24.66 -0.46 -8.93
C SER A 435 -23.77 -1.71 -9.00
N GLY A 436 -24.37 -2.90 -9.08
CA GLY A 436 -23.65 -4.17 -9.30
C GLY A 436 -22.62 -4.53 -8.21
N ILE A 437 -22.89 -4.16 -6.95
CA ILE A 437 -22.01 -4.43 -5.81
C ILE A 437 -22.23 -5.87 -5.32
N GLU A 438 -21.22 -6.72 -5.42
CA GLU A 438 -21.29 -8.15 -5.06
C GLU A 438 -20.09 -8.57 -4.19
N LEU A 439 -20.16 -8.21 -2.91
CA LEU A 439 -19.16 -8.45 -1.88
C LEU A 439 -19.56 -9.65 -1.01
N LYS A 440 -18.63 -10.59 -0.80
CA LYS A 440 -18.86 -11.81 -0.01
C LYS A 440 -17.94 -11.90 1.21
N PRO A 441 -18.44 -12.20 2.42
CA PRO A 441 -17.60 -12.36 3.60
C PRO A 441 -16.72 -13.62 3.53
N VAL A 442 -15.49 -13.54 4.04
CA VAL A 442 -14.59 -14.70 4.22
C VAL A 442 -14.71 -15.25 5.64
N GLN A 443 -15.72 -16.09 5.88
CA GLN A 443 -15.96 -16.74 7.19
C GLN A 443 -14.86 -17.78 7.50
N GLU A 444 -14.47 -18.08 8.74
CA GLU A 444 -14.99 -17.69 10.06
C GLU A 444 -13.92 -17.02 10.98
N ARG A 445 -12.92 -16.32 10.41
CA ARG A 445 -11.73 -15.88 11.19
C ARG A 445 -11.85 -14.53 11.93
N TYR A 446 -12.81 -13.69 11.57
CA TYR A 446 -12.87 -12.29 12.03
C TYR A 446 -14.30 -11.89 12.42
N HIS A 447 -14.44 -10.92 13.33
CA HIS A 447 -15.73 -10.30 13.62
C HIS A 447 -16.13 -9.43 12.42
N MET A 448 -17.23 -9.78 11.78
CA MET A 448 -17.76 -9.06 10.63
C MET A 448 -18.82 -8.06 11.08
N TYR A 449 -18.84 -6.91 10.41
CA TYR A 449 -19.84 -5.87 10.62
C TYR A 449 -20.71 -5.71 9.38
N ASP A 450 -21.99 -5.41 9.62
CA ASP A 450 -22.94 -5.02 8.58
C ASP A 450 -22.50 -3.71 7.88
N PRO A 451 -23.01 -3.43 6.65
CA PRO A 451 -22.85 -2.14 6.00
C PRO A 451 -23.22 -0.98 6.93
N PHE A 452 -22.37 0.05 6.96
CA PHE A 452 -22.62 1.26 7.76
C PHE A 452 -22.79 2.46 6.85
N CYS A 453 -23.84 3.24 7.09
CA CYS A 453 -24.08 4.53 6.45
C CYS A 453 -24.51 5.55 7.51
N TRP A 454 -23.91 6.75 7.49
CA TRP A 454 -24.35 7.91 8.26
C TRP A 454 -24.31 9.13 7.36
N GLN A 455 -25.42 9.87 7.30
CA GLN A 455 -25.60 11.08 6.49
C GLN A 455 -25.17 10.94 5.02
N THR A 456 -25.42 9.76 4.44
CA THR A 456 -25.12 9.41 3.04
C THR A 456 -26.41 9.30 2.25
N PHE A 457 -26.51 10.08 1.16
CA PHE A 457 -27.71 10.20 0.33
C PHE A 457 -27.40 9.91 -1.14
N GLY A 458 -28.35 9.28 -1.85
CA GLY A 458 -28.23 9.04 -3.28
C GLY A 458 -29.15 7.93 -3.78
N GLU A 459 -28.64 7.02 -4.62
CA GLU A 459 -29.45 6.06 -5.37
C GLU A 459 -28.84 4.64 -5.41
N LEU A 460 -29.74 3.65 -5.39
CA LEU A 460 -29.41 2.23 -5.47
C LEU A 460 -29.93 1.66 -6.80
N ASN A 461 -29.06 1.60 -7.80
CA ASN A 461 -29.42 1.32 -9.20
C ASN A 461 -29.45 -0.19 -9.55
N SER A 462 -29.07 -1.06 -8.61
CA SER A 462 -29.37 -2.49 -8.61
C SER A 462 -29.40 -3.03 -7.19
N PRO A 463 -29.97 -4.22 -6.93
CA PRO A 463 -29.73 -4.93 -5.68
C PRO A 463 -28.22 -5.10 -5.41
N THR A 464 -27.82 -5.09 -4.14
CA THR A 464 -26.45 -5.33 -3.68
C THR A 464 -26.36 -6.63 -2.89
N LEU A 465 -25.18 -7.23 -2.86
CA LEU A 465 -24.82 -8.31 -1.94
C LEU A 465 -23.63 -7.85 -1.09
N PRO A 466 -23.73 -7.79 0.25
CA PRO A 466 -24.98 -7.82 1.04
C PRO A 466 -25.89 -6.60 0.74
N PRO A 467 -27.16 -6.60 1.20
CA PRO A 467 -28.04 -5.43 1.11
C PRO A 467 -27.44 -4.22 1.84
N ILE A 468 -27.45 -3.04 1.22
CA ILE A 468 -26.94 -1.78 1.79
C ILE A 468 -28.14 -0.88 2.12
N ASP A 469 -29.04 -1.38 2.95
CA ASP A 469 -30.33 -0.75 3.27
C ASP A 469 -30.18 0.53 4.13
N CYS A 470 -28.95 0.89 4.52
CA CYS A 470 -28.62 2.10 5.25
C CYS A 470 -28.46 3.36 4.37
N LEU A 471 -28.39 3.23 3.04
CA LEU A 471 -28.28 4.37 2.13
C LEU A 471 -29.61 5.13 2.07
N GLN A 472 -29.59 6.44 2.37
CA GLN A 472 -30.81 7.25 2.33
C GLN A 472 -31.13 7.65 0.88
N ILE A 473 -32.24 7.14 0.34
CA ILE A 473 -32.60 7.38 -1.06
C ILE A 473 -33.03 8.85 -1.28
N GLY A 474 -32.49 9.49 -2.32
CA GLY A 474 -32.77 10.87 -2.69
C GLY A 474 -31.73 11.87 -2.15
N LYS A 475 -32.20 12.94 -1.50
CA LYS A 475 -31.38 14.07 -1.03
C LYS A 475 -31.79 14.49 0.40
N PRO A 476 -30.90 15.11 1.19
CA PRO A 476 -31.20 15.52 2.57
C PRO A 476 -32.35 16.52 2.67
N ALA A 477 -33.16 16.41 3.73
CA ALA A 477 -34.33 17.27 3.96
C ALA A 477 -33.99 18.75 4.30
N ARG A 478 -32.69 19.07 4.45
CA ARG A 478 -32.18 20.44 4.60
C ARG A 478 -30.91 20.59 3.77
N ASN A 479 -30.97 21.40 2.72
CA ASN A 479 -29.78 21.82 1.99
C ASN A 479 -29.14 23.00 2.76
N ARG A 480 -27.95 22.78 3.32
CA ARG A 480 -27.06 23.88 3.69
C ARG A 480 -26.62 24.58 2.39
N VAL A 481 -26.79 25.90 2.31
CA VAL A 481 -26.28 26.67 1.17
C VAL A 481 -24.75 26.68 1.27
N GLN A 482 -24.08 26.14 0.25
CA GLN A 482 -22.62 26.23 0.12
C GLN A 482 -22.22 27.70 0.00
N SER A 483 -21.20 28.10 0.75
CA SER A 483 -20.60 29.43 0.71
C SER A 483 -19.39 29.46 -0.22
N ASP A 484 -18.89 30.66 -0.57
CA ASP A 484 -17.68 30.81 -1.38
C ASP A 484 -16.43 30.12 -0.77
N HIS A 485 -16.43 29.90 0.55
CA HIS A 485 -15.41 29.11 1.23
C HIS A 485 -15.48 27.61 0.88
N ASP A 486 -16.67 27.08 0.62
CA ASP A 486 -16.92 25.66 0.35
C ASP A 486 -16.71 25.28 -1.13
N VAL A 487 -16.86 26.24 -2.06
CA VAL A 487 -16.81 25.98 -3.52
C VAL A 487 -15.39 25.85 -4.07
N CYS A 488 -15.13 24.80 -4.85
CA CYS A 488 -13.94 24.63 -5.71
C CYS A 488 -14.32 24.77 -7.19
#